data_AF-A0A520PZQ4-F1
#
_entry.id   AF-A0A520PZQ4-F1
#
_cell.length_a   1.000
_cell.length_b   1.000
_cell.length_c   1.000
_cell.angle_alpha   90.00
_cell.angle_beta   90.00
_cell.angle_gamma   90.00
#
_symmetry.space_group_name_H-M   'P 1'
#
loop_
_entity.id
_entity.type
_entity.pdbx_description
1 polymer ?
#
loop_
_entity_poly.entity_id
_entity_poly.type
_entity_poly.pdbx_seq_one_letter_code
_entity_poly.pdbx_strand_id
1 'polypeptide(L)'
;MNEARTQSQRPSEAPRPMVEDPGLSTLEQPEPGTFEPNRALRWLYARFFRHMGIDEKWSHHVRESAANGIVVYVMRSISVLDFLCLDYLVKRFRLPLVRFVNDLGLWILEPFGRGGRRLRLRRQVPQEEALAKVIHEQESALLFLRRPPGLGEKRTGQGLDVDLIRTLVEQARKVDRPILLVPQTFVWTKRPPNKKPTLMDLVFGPSEWPGRLRVFLRFLLNYRNAQLRSGEPFDLSAFLDEHQDLTDAEAADRIRYAVLRRMERERQIVLGPAKKTAGRIREELIRSPRVRVHIERHARDHKMSIEKAEREADKELRKLCAMMDPNAVNLFARVLTWVFTRIYDGFVVDQEGLERVREAARRGPIILLPSHKSHVDYLVLSYVMAQNAVSPPLIAAGDNLSFFPIGPLLRRSGAFFIRRSFRGR
;
A
#
# COMPACT_ATOMS: atom_id res chain seq x y z
N MET A 1 -21.60 -27.78 53.32
CA MET A 1 -20.72 -28.31 52.27
C MET A 1 -20.68 -27.26 51.18
N ASN A 2 -19.49 -26.71 50.95
CA ASN A 2 -19.23 -25.35 50.44
C ASN A 2 -19.61 -25.09 48.98
N GLU A 3 -20.02 -23.84 48.76
CA GLU A 3 -20.13 -23.12 47.49
C GLU A 3 -18.81 -23.13 46.70
N ALA A 4 -18.88 -23.21 45.37
CA ALA A 4 -17.82 -22.75 44.49
C ALA A 4 -18.42 -22.13 43.22
N ARG A 5 -18.58 -20.80 43.24
CA ARG A 5 -18.74 -19.96 42.05
C ARG A 5 -17.45 -20.01 41.23
N THR A 6 -17.47 -20.60 40.05
CA THR A 6 -16.37 -20.43 39.09
C THR A 6 -16.72 -19.31 38.11
N GLN A 7 -16.04 -18.18 38.25
CA GLN A 7 -16.17 -17.00 37.41
C GLN A 7 -15.77 -17.34 35.96
N SER A 8 -16.67 -17.02 35.02
CA SER A 8 -16.41 -17.06 33.57
C SER A 8 -15.34 -16.03 33.18
N GLN A 9 -14.09 -16.46 33.05
CA GLN A 9 -13.04 -15.69 32.42
C GLN A 9 -13.32 -15.56 30.91
N ARG A 10 -13.35 -14.32 30.41
CA ARG A 10 -13.41 -14.05 28.96
C ARG A 10 -12.12 -14.58 28.31
N PRO A 11 -12.16 -15.31 27.18
CA PRO A 11 -10.95 -15.68 26.48
C PRO A 11 -10.31 -14.44 25.86
N SER A 12 -9.06 -14.20 26.22
CA SER A 12 -8.13 -13.26 25.60
C SER A 12 -8.11 -13.44 24.08
N GLU A 13 -8.18 -12.34 23.32
CA GLU A 13 -7.90 -12.33 21.88
C GLU A 13 -6.57 -13.06 21.60
N ALA A 14 -6.58 -14.05 20.71
CA ALA A 14 -5.37 -14.76 20.32
C ALA A 14 -4.40 -13.79 19.60
N PRO A 15 -3.15 -13.65 20.06
CA PRO A 15 -2.19 -12.78 19.42
C PRO A 15 -1.78 -13.37 18.07
N ARG A 16 -1.71 -12.51 17.05
CA ARG A 16 -1.03 -12.83 15.78
C ARG A 16 0.39 -13.29 16.11
N PRO A 17 1.00 -14.26 15.38
CA PRO A 17 2.39 -14.59 15.58
C PRO A 17 3.22 -13.31 15.43
N MET A 18 3.84 -12.89 16.53
CA MET A 18 4.63 -11.68 16.61
C MET A 18 6.07 -12.05 16.30
N VAL A 19 6.71 -11.33 15.38
CA VAL A 19 8.16 -11.10 15.47
C VAL A 19 8.45 -10.68 16.90
N GLU A 20 9.43 -11.29 17.58
CA GLU A 20 9.82 -10.95 18.96
C GLU A 20 9.85 -9.42 19.12
N ASP A 21 8.90 -8.87 19.90
CA ASP A 21 8.72 -7.43 20.06
C ASP A 21 9.65 -6.95 21.18
N PRO A 22 10.75 -6.24 20.88
CA PRO A 22 11.71 -5.84 21.91
C PRO A 22 11.15 -4.81 22.89
N GLY A 23 9.97 -4.23 22.58
CA GLY A 23 9.37 -3.14 23.32
C GLY A 23 10.17 -1.84 23.22
N LEU A 24 9.51 -0.69 23.38
CA LEU A 24 10.21 0.61 23.45
C LEU A 24 10.89 0.86 24.81
N SER A 25 10.65 0.03 25.82
CA SER A 25 11.08 0.24 27.21
C SER A 25 12.52 -0.14 27.50
N THR A 26 13.24 -0.73 26.54
CA THR A 26 14.65 -1.16 26.66
C THR A 26 15.62 -0.31 25.85
N LEU A 27 15.21 0.90 25.43
CA LEU A 27 16.13 1.86 24.81
C LEU A 27 17.08 2.38 25.89
N GLU A 28 18.30 1.80 25.96
CA GLU A 28 19.45 2.44 26.59
C GLU A 28 19.63 3.86 26.04
N GLN A 29 20.23 4.73 26.84
CA GLN A 29 20.32 6.16 26.56
C GLN A 29 20.73 6.43 25.10
N PRO A 30 19.96 7.21 24.34
CA PRO A 30 20.19 7.36 22.92
C PRO A 30 21.50 8.09 22.60
N GLU A 31 22.22 7.59 21.59
CA GLU A 31 23.37 8.25 20.97
C GLU A 31 23.04 9.70 20.52
N PRO A 32 23.97 10.66 20.66
CA PRO A 32 23.76 12.06 20.27
C PRO A 32 23.23 12.21 18.84
N GLY A 33 22.24 13.10 18.64
CA GLY A 33 21.67 13.40 17.31
C GLY A 33 20.54 12.47 16.85
N THR A 34 20.11 11.51 17.68
CA THR A 34 18.91 10.70 17.40
C THR A 34 17.64 11.45 17.82
N PHE A 35 16.56 11.34 17.04
CA PHE A 35 15.30 11.99 17.37
C PHE A 35 14.66 11.34 18.61
N GLU A 36 14.50 12.09 19.70
CA GLU A 36 13.74 11.62 20.86
C GLU A 36 12.24 11.94 20.71
N PRO A 37 11.35 10.93 20.73
CA PRO A 37 9.93 11.21 20.74
C PRO A 37 9.56 11.91 22.06
N ASN A 38 9.00 13.11 21.96
CA ASN A 38 8.46 13.82 23.12
C ASN A 38 7.28 13.05 23.75
N ARG A 39 6.81 13.48 24.94
CA ARG A 39 5.72 12.79 25.66
C ARG A 39 4.46 12.58 24.82
N ALA A 40 4.09 13.57 24.01
CA ALA A 40 2.92 13.48 23.12
C ALA A 40 3.13 12.45 22.00
N LEU A 41 4.33 12.40 21.42
CA LEU A 41 4.66 11.45 20.37
C LEU A 41 4.83 10.03 20.88
N ARG A 42 5.40 9.84 22.09
CA ARG A 42 5.42 8.53 22.77
C ARG A 42 4.00 8.01 23.02
N TRP A 43 3.09 8.89 23.43
CA TRP A 43 1.67 8.54 23.56
C TRP A 43 1.06 8.15 22.21
N LEU A 44 1.34 8.90 21.15
CA LEU A 44 0.86 8.59 19.79
C LEU A 44 1.36 7.21 19.32
N TYR A 45 2.65 6.93 19.53
CA TYR A 45 3.30 5.65 19.20
C TYR A 45 2.63 4.48 19.93
N ALA A 46 2.50 4.59 21.25
CA ALA A 46 1.90 3.54 22.08
C ALA A 46 0.41 3.32 21.77
N ARG A 47 -0.33 4.40 21.49
CA ARG A 47 -1.78 4.33 21.26
C ARG A 47 -2.12 3.78 19.88
N PHE A 48 -1.41 4.22 18.84
CA PHE A 48 -1.81 3.95 17.47
C PHE A 48 -0.85 3.00 16.74
N PHE A 49 0.45 3.29 16.72
CA PHE A 49 1.41 2.56 15.89
C PHE A 49 1.69 1.12 16.36
N ARG A 50 1.53 0.83 17.65
CA ARG A 50 1.70 -0.55 18.18
C ARG A 50 0.82 -1.59 17.48
N HIS A 51 -0.34 -1.18 16.97
CA HIS A 51 -1.35 -2.09 16.39
C HIS A 51 -1.26 -2.19 14.85
N MET A 52 -0.23 -1.61 14.23
CA MET A 52 -0.07 -1.67 12.78
C MET A 52 0.37 -3.06 12.33
N GLY A 53 -0.15 -3.50 11.18
CA GLY A 53 0.30 -4.74 10.55
C GLY A 53 1.65 -4.51 9.88
N ILE A 54 2.70 -5.11 10.43
CA ILE A 54 4.05 -5.07 9.87
C ILE A 54 4.24 -6.39 9.13
N ASP A 55 4.74 -6.33 7.89
CA ASP A 55 5.13 -7.54 7.16
C ASP A 55 6.25 -8.24 7.95
N GLU A 56 6.09 -9.52 8.28
CA GLU A 56 7.04 -10.27 9.14
C GLU A 56 8.46 -10.24 8.59
N LYS A 57 8.61 -10.13 7.26
CA LYS A 57 9.92 -10.09 6.58
C LYS A 57 10.54 -8.69 6.53
N TRP A 58 9.79 -7.64 6.87
CA TRP A 58 10.24 -6.26 6.70
C TRP A 58 11.53 -5.97 7.49
N SER A 59 11.55 -6.30 8.78
CA SER A 59 12.69 -6.02 9.66
C SER A 59 13.91 -6.85 9.27
N HIS A 60 13.71 -8.09 8.80
CA HIS A 60 14.77 -8.95 8.29
C HIS A 60 15.43 -8.34 7.05
N HIS A 61 14.65 -7.96 6.03
CA HIS A 61 15.21 -7.36 4.80
C HIS A 61 15.97 -6.06 5.07
N VAL A 62 15.48 -5.21 5.98
CA VAL A 62 16.17 -3.97 6.34
C VAL A 62 17.47 -4.28 7.09
N ARG A 63 17.47 -5.27 7.99
CA ARG A 63 18.66 -5.69 8.74
C ARG A 63 19.72 -6.30 7.82
N GLU A 64 19.30 -7.15 6.89
CA GLU A 64 20.16 -7.73 5.86
C GLU A 64 20.77 -6.64 4.96
N SER A 65 19.97 -5.68 4.53
CA SER A 65 20.47 -4.51 3.78
C SER A 65 21.49 -3.71 4.60
N ALA A 66 21.23 -3.50 5.89
CA ALA A 66 22.15 -2.77 6.77
C ALA A 66 23.49 -3.49 6.99
N ALA A 67 23.48 -4.83 6.98
CA ALA A 67 24.70 -5.63 7.03
C ALA A 67 25.52 -5.44 5.75
N ASN A 68 24.85 -5.40 4.59
CA ASN A 68 25.51 -5.37 3.28
C ASN A 68 25.89 -3.95 2.80
N GLY A 69 25.27 -2.88 3.31
CA GLY A 69 25.54 -1.53 2.82
C GLY A 69 24.91 -0.40 3.63
N ILE A 70 25.06 0.83 3.12
CA ILE A 70 24.44 2.04 3.67
C ILE A 70 22.96 2.03 3.26
N VAL A 71 22.07 1.98 4.24
CA VAL A 71 20.62 1.94 3.99
C VAL A 71 20.07 3.34 3.74
N VAL A 72 19.46 3.53 2.57
CA VAL A 72 18.65 4.70 2.26
C VAL A 72 17.21 4.24 2.08
N TYR A 73 16.35 4.58 3.03
CA TYR A 73 14.92 4.35 2.91
C TYR A 73 14.35 5.25 1.81
N VAL A 74 13.49 4.70 0.95
CA VAL A 74 12.90 5.47 -0.15
C VAL A 74 11.38 5.40 -0.11
N MET A 75 10.74 6.57 -0.18
CA MET A 75 9.29 6.71 -0.24
C MET A 75 8.86 7.49 -1.49
N ARG A 76 7.65 7.22 -1.97
CA ARG A 76 7.16 7.82 -3.21
C ARG A 76 6.87 9.31 -3.04
N SER A 77 6.18 9.68 -1.97
CA SER A 77 5.54 10.99 -1.82
C SER A 77 5.72 11.50 -0.40
N ILE A 78 6.05 12.79 -0.23
CA ILE A 78 6.25 13.39 1.09
C ILE A 78 5.03 13.15 1.99
N SER A 79 5.26 12.51 3.13
CA SER A 79 4.24 12.23 4.13
C SER A 79 4.86 12.24 5.53
N VAL A 80 4.43 13.20 6.36
CA VAL A 80 4.81 13.28 7.79
C VAL A 80 4.40 11.99 8.51
N LEU A 81 3.22 11.46 8.18
CA LEU A 81 2.70 10.26 8.81
C LEU A 81 3.57 9.04 8.50
N ASP A 82 3.98 8.89 7.24
CA ASP A 82 4.81 7.78 6.79
C ASP A 82 6.20 7.87 7.44
N PHE A 83 6.76 9.08 7.54
CA PHE A 83 8.00 9.32 8.28
C PHE A 83 7.88 8.94 9.76
N LEU A 84 6.87 9.45 10.48
CA LEU A 84 6.69 9.16 11.91
C LEU A 84 6.49 7.66 12.16
N CYS A 85 5.82 6.98 11.23
CA CYS A 85 5.59 5.56 11.26
C CYS A 85 6.91 4.79 11.05
N LEU A 86 7.68 5.14 10.02
CA LEU A 86 8.99 4.54 9.78
C LEU A 86 9.92 4.76 10.98
N ASP A 87 10.01 5.99 11.50
CA ASP A 87 10.83 6.34 12.67
C ASP A 87 10.47 5.48 13.90
N TYR A 88 9.17 5.29 14.17
CA TYR A 88 8.72 4.37 15.21
C TYR A 88 9.20 2.94 14.99
N LEU A 89 9.09 2.43 13.76
CA LEU A 89 9.43 1.05 13.43
C LEU A 89 10.94 0.81 13.49
N VAL A 90 11.76 1.69 12.92
CA VAL A 90 13.22 1.52 12.97
C VAL A 90 13.74 1.54 14.41
N LYS A 91 13.13 2.35 15.29
CA LYS A 91 13.44 2.33 16.73
C LYS A 91 12.97 1.05 17.41
N ARG A 92 11.74 0.62 17.15
CA ARG A 92 11.15 -0.60 17.74
C ARG A 92 11.96 -1.85 17.40
N PHE A 93 12.40 -1.97 16.14
CA PHE A 93 13.15 -3.14 15.66
C PHE A 93 14.68 -2.97 15.70
N ARG A 94 15.18 -1.86 16.26
CA ARG A 94 16.62 -1.54 16.32
C ARG A 94 17.28 -1.66 14.94
N LEU A 95 16.69 -0.99 13.97
CA LEU A 95 17.16 -0.87 12.60
C LEU A 95 17.86 0.48 12.41
N PRO A 96 18.60 0.68 11.31
CA PRO A 96 19.32 1.93 11.08
C PRO A 96 18.40 3.15 11.15
N LEU A 97 18.78 4.11 11.98
CA LEU A 97 17.97 5.29 12.28
C LEU A 97 18.06 6.31 11.14
N VAL A 98 16.95 7.00 10.87
CA VAL A 98 16.89 8.04 9.84
C VAL A 98 17.56 9.31 10.35
N ARG A 99 18.67 9.70 9.72
CA ARG A 99 19.50 10.85 10.09
C ARG A 99 19.33 12.05 9.15
N PHE A 100 18.85 11.78 7.95
CA PHE A 100 18.45 12.79 6.98
C PHE A 100 17.07 12.49 6.42
N VAL A 101 16.28 13.54 6.19
CA VAL A 101 15.02 13.46 5.46
C VAL A 101 14.83 14.71 4.60
N ASN A 102 14.52 14.54 3.32
CA ASN A 102 14.29 15.68 2.43
C ASN A 102 12.88 16.25 2.60
N ASP A 103 12.76 17.56 2.42
CA ASP A 103 11.50 18.31 2.30
C ASP A 103 10.51 18.23 3.47
N LEU A 104 10.84 17.47 4.51
CA LEU A 104 10.25 17.55 5.84
C LEU A 104 11.14 18.45 6.67
N GLY A 105 10.84 19.76 6.65
CA GLY A 105 11.58 20.73 7.46
C GLY A 105 11.79 20.22 8.88
N LEU A 106 13.03 20.29 9.36
CA LEU A 106 13.49 19.75 10.66
C LEU A 106 12.70 20.30 11.87
N TRP A 107 11.81 21.28 11.68
CA TRP A 107 10.89 21.82 12.71
C TRP A 107 9.94 20.76 13.31
N ILE A 108 9.59 19.68 12.59
CA ILE A 108 8.80 18.57 13.15
C ILE A 108 9.59 17.75 14.17
N LEU A 109 10.92 17.81 14.12
CA LEU A 109 11.81 17.06 15.01
C LEU A 109 11.93 17.71 16.40
N GLU A 110 11.44 18.93 16.62
CA GLU A 110 11.40 19.56 17.95
C GLU A 110 10.16 20.44 18.17
N PRO A 111 8.96 19.89 18.39
CA PRO A 111 7.78 20.71 18.59
C PRO A 111 7.81 21.52 19.91
N PHE A 112 8.53 21.05 20.95
CA PHE A 112 8.53 21.64 22.30
C PHE A 112 9.81 21.32 23.13
N GLY A 113 10.98 21.20 22.50
CA GLY A 113 12.27 20.99 23.21
C GLY A 113 12.82 22.30 23.79
N ARG A 114 13.28 22.30 25.04
CA ARG A 114 13.95 23.44 25.69
C ARG A 114 15.27 23.78 24.98
N GLY A 115 15.17 24.51 23.88
CA GLY A 115 16.29 25.02 23.08
C GLY A 115 15.90 26.24 22.24
N GLY A 116 14.81 26.91 22.63
CA GLY A 116 14.07 27.96 21.88
C GLY A 116 14.81 29.25 21.55
N ARG A 117 16.15 29.25 21.49
CA ARG A 117 16.96 30.39 21.00
C ARG A 117 18.10 30.02 20.04
N ARG A 118 18.39 28.74 19.73
CA ARG A 118 19.48 28.38 18.79
C ARG A 118 19.06 27.94 17.38
N LEU A 119 17.80 27.58 17.15
CA LEU A 119 17.35 27.04 15.85
C LEU A 119 16.69 28.05 14.91
N ARG A 120 16.71 29.35 15.26
CA ARG A 120 16.34 30.43 14.31
C ARG A 120 17.41 30.68 13.23
N LEU A 121 18.57 30.03 13.33
CA LEU A 121 19.73 30.23 12.45
C LEU A 121 20.05 29.06 11.51
N ARG A 122 19.38 27.90 11.59
CA ARG A 122 19.74 26.73 10.75
C ARG A 122 18.97 26.66 9.43
N ARG A 123 18.86 27.81 8.74
CA ARG A 123 18.23 27.96 7.43
C ARG A 123 19.23 27.80 6.25
N GLN A 124 20.37 27.12 6.40
CA GLN A 124 21.50 27.36 5.47
C GLN A 124 22.29 26.17 4.93
N VAL A 125 21.99 24.90 5.26
CA VAL A 125 22.68 23.79 4.56
C VAL A 125 21.78 23.27 3.44
N PRO A 126 22.20 23.35 2.17
CA PRO A 126 21.53 22.70 1.05
C PRO A 126 21.26 21.21 1.34
N GLN A 127 20.14 20.68 0.83
CA GLN A 127 19.74 19.31 1.14
C GLN A 127 20.76 18.29 0.61
N GLU A 128 21.41 18.62 -0.50
CA GLU A 128 22.45 17.85 -1.16
C GLU A 128 23.68 17.70 -0.25
N GLU A 129 24.14 18.78 0.36
CA GLU A 129 25.27 18.78 1.29
C GLU A 129 24.95 17.99 2.57
N ALA A 130 23.75 18.18 3.11
CA ALA A 130 23.30 17.45 4.29
C ALA A 130 23.18 15.95 4.03
N LEU A 131 22.68 15.55 2.85
CA LEU A 131 22.63 14.15 2.44
C LEU A 131 24.03 13.58 2.23
N ALA A 132 24.89 14.30 1.52
CA ALA A 132 26.28 13.88 1.28
C ALA A 132 27.03 13.61 2.59
N LYS A 133 26.85 14.50 3.57
CA LYS A 133 27.42 14.31 4.91
C LYS A 133 26.94 13.02 5.57
N VAL A 134 25.63 12.77 5.59
CA VAL A 134 25.05 11.56 6.20
C VAL A 134 25.55 10.29 5.54
N ILE A 135 25.66 10.28 4.20
CA ILE A 135 26.20 9.12 3.47
C ILE A 135 27.69 8.91 3.76
N HIS A 136 28.48 9.98 3.82
CA HIS A 136 29.90 9.90 4.18
C HIS A 136 30.12 9.42 5.63
N GLU A 137 29.23 9.79 6.55
CA GLU A 137 29.21 9.28 7.93
C GLU A 137 28.65 7.84 8.02
N GLN A 138 28.34 7.20 6.89
CA GLN A 138 27.76 5.86 6.78
C GLN A 138 26.43 5.70 7.53
N GLU A 139 25.72 6.81 7.70
CA GLU A 139 24.43 6.87 8.37
C GLU A 139 23.27 6.68 7.38
N SER A 140 22.09 6.34 7.91
CA SER A 140 20.91 6.09 7.07
C SER A 140 20.08 7.34 6.81
N ALA A 141 19.49 7.41 5.63
CA ALA A 141 18.67 8.53 5.18
C ALA A 141 17.27 8.07 4.73
N LEU A 142 16.31 8.99 4.69
CA LEU A 142 15.00 8.81 4.08
C LEU A 142 14.84 9.79 2.92
N LEU A 143 14.59 9.27 1.72
CA LEU A 143 14.29 10.05 0.54
C LEU A 143 12.85 9.91 0.08
N PHE A 144 12.15 11.03 -0.04
CA PHE A 144 10.90 11.17 -0.76
C PHE A 144 11.19 11.57 -2.20
N LEU A 145 10.79 10.71 -3.14
CA LEU A 145 11.11 10.91 -4.56
C LEU A 145 10.23 11.96 -5.24
N ARG A 146 9.02 12.22 -4.71
CA ARG A 146 8.07 13.17 -5.30
C ARG A 146 7.53 14.18 -4.29
N ARG A 147 7.50 15.44 -4.71
CA ARG A 147 6.86 16.56 -4.01
C ARG A 147 5.38 16.66 -4.40
N PRO A 148 4.51 17.20 -3.52
CA PRO A 148 3.18 17.60 -3.93
C PRO A 148 3.28 18.72 -4.98
N PRO A 149 2.40 18.76 -5.99
CA PRO A 149 2.37 19.86 -6.96
C PRO A 149 2.10 21.19 -6.26
N GLY A 150 2.86 22.22 -6.62
CA GLY A 150 2.60 23.60 -6.23
C GLY A 150 1.28 24.12 -6.80
N LEU A 151 0.80 25.24 -6.24
CA LEU A 151 -0.42 25.89 -6.73
C LEU A 151 -0.18 26.37 -8.18
N GLY A 152 -0.87 25.78 -9.15
CA GLY A 152 -0.72 26.12 -10.58
C GLY A 152 0.31 25.28 -11.34
N GLU A 153 1.09 24.42 -10.68
CA GLU A 153 2.00 23.50 -11.36
C GLU A 153 1.25 22.34 -12.01
N LYS A 154 1.76 21.88 -13.17
CA LYS A 154 1.22 20.69 -13.82
C LYS A 154 1.39 19.47 -12.90
N ARG A 155 0.30 18.74 -12.66
CA ARG A 155 0.26 17.53 -11.80
C ARG A 155 1.01 16.32 -12.37
N THR A 156 1.80 16.50 -13.43
CA THR A 156 2.49 15.43 -14.18
C THR A 156 3.84 15.94 -14.68
N GLY A 157 4.92 15.20 -14.42
CA GLY A 157 6.25 15.41 -15.02
C GLY A 157 7.41 15.37 -14.03
N GLN A 158 8.60 15.71 -14.55
CA GLN A 158 9.89 15.85 -13.82
C GLN A 158 9.90 16.98 -12.79
N GLY A 159 9.00 17.98 -12.91
CA GLY A 159 8.93 19.12 -11.97
C GLY A 159 8.50 18.75 -10.54
N LEU A 160 8.05 17.51 -10.31
CA LEU A 160 7.72 16.99 -8.98
C LEU A 160 8.86 16.18 -8.36
N ASP A 161 9.87 15.82 -9.14
CA ASP A 161 10.87 14.85 -8.72
C ASP A 161 12.02 15.55 -7.99
N VAL A 162 12.47 14.98 -6.87
CA VAL A 162 13.55 15.55 -6.05
C VAL A 162 14.89 15.01 -6.54
N ASP A 163 15.84 15.88 -6.85
CA ASP A 163 17.11 15.49 -7.51
C ASP A 163 18.17 14.87 -6.58
N LEU A 164 17.78 14.45 -5.38
CA LEU A 164 18.70 13.87 -4.40
C LEU A 164 19.23 12.48 -4.79
N ILE A 165 18.58 11.79 -5.74
CA ILE A 165 19.13 10.54 -6.29
C ILE A 165 20.46 10.81 -7.02
N ARG A 166 20.58 11.96 -7.69
CA ARG A 166 21.85 12.35 -8.32
C ARG A 166 22.95 12.52 -7.28
N THR A 167 22.65 13.17 -6.16
CA THR A 167 23.59 13.28 -5.03
C THR A 167 24.00 11.89 -4.52
N LEU A 168 23.08 10.93 -4.43
CA LEU A 168 23.45 9.56 -4.05
C LEU A 168 24.36 8.87 -5.06
N VAL A 169 24.13 9.06 -6.37
CA VAL A 169 25.01 8.54 -7.41
C VAL A 169 26.42 9.11 -7.27
N GLU A 170 26.52 10.42 -7.05
CA GLU A 170 27.81 11.09 -6.83
C GLU A 170 28.52 10.60 -5.54
N GLN A 171 27.77 10.33 -4.47
CA GLN A 171 28.34 9.80 -3.22
C GLN A 171 28.71 8.32 -3.32
N ALA A 172 27.96 7.51 -4.07
CA ALA A 172 28.22 6.08 -4.25
C ALA A 172 29.59 5.82 -4.88
N ARG A 173 30.10 6.75 -5.69
CA ARG A 173 31.45 6.69 -6.27
C ARG A 173 32.56 7.06 -5.28
N LYS A 174 32.23 7.62 -4.12
CA LYS A 174 33.17 8.15 -3.11
C LYS A 174 33.23 7.33 -1.83
N VAL A 175 32.22 6.49 -1.59
CA VAL A 175 32.14 5.63 -0.41
C VAL A 175 32.43 4.18 -0.77
N ASP A 176 33.20 3.50 0.07
CA ASP A 176 33.59 2.10 -0.18
C ASP A 176 32.44 1.10 0.07
N ARG A 177 31.46 1.48 0.90
CA ARG A 177 30.30 0.64 1.20
C ARG A 177 29.17 0.89 0.19
N PRO A 178 28.51 -0.17 -0.30
CA PRO A 178 27.46 0.00 -1.30
C PRO A 178 26.25 0.74 -0.72
N ILE A 179 25.60 1.57 -1.54
CA ILE A 179 24.38 2.27 -1.15
C ILE A 179 23.17 1.43 -1.55
N LEU A 180 22.34 1.06 -0.58
CA LEU A 180 21.14 0.26 -0.80
C LEU A 180 19.88 1.10 -0.62
N LEU A 181 19.14 1.31 -1.70
CA LEU A 181 17.85 1.99 -1.67
C LEU A 181 16.77 0.99 -1.26
N VAL A 182 16.18 1.17 -0.09
CA VAL A 182 15.17 0.25 0.48
C VAL A 182 13.77 0.86 0.36
N PRO A 183 12.96 0.45 -0.63
CA PRO A 183 11.68 1.12 -0.91
C PRO A 183 10.64 0.79 0.16
N GLN A 184 10.04 1.82 0.75
CA GLN A 184 9.04 1.73 1.82
C GLN A 184 7.65 2.10 1.29
N THR A 185 6.75 1.12 1.20
CA THR A 185 5.38 1.35 0.71
C THR A 185 4.38 1.23 1.86
N PHE A 186 3.89 2.37 2.33
CA PHE A 186 2.77 2.41 3.27
C PHE A 186 1.43 2.38 2.55
N VAL A 187 0.60 1.40 2.90
CA VAL A 187 -0.80 1.34 2.45
C VAL A 187 -1.71 1.60 3.64
N TRP A 188 -2.05 2.88 3.83
CA TRP A 188 -2.97 3.33 4.88
C TRP A 188 -4.45 3.08 4.53
N THR A 189 -4.76 3.03 3.23
CA THR A 189 -6.11 2.77 2.76
C THR A 189 -6.06 1.87 1.54
N LYS A 190 -6.90 0.83 1.50
CA LYS A 190 -7.07 -0.05 0.33
C LYS A 190 -7.85 0.61 -0.83
N ARG A 191 -7.93 1.94 -0.85
CA ARG A 191 -8.66 2.71 -1.87
C ARG A 191 -7.76 2.96 -3.08
N PRO A 192 -8.14 2.58 -4.32
CA PRO A 192 -7.47 3.08 -5.49
C PRO A 192 -7.72 4.59 -5.59
N PRO A 193 -6.79 5.35 -6.18
CA PRO A 193 -6.97 6.79 -6.38
C PRO A 193 -8.22 7.06 -7.22
N ASN A 194 -9.14 7.88 -6.68
CA ASN A 194 -10.32 8.34 -7.42
C ASN A 194 -9.87 9.31 -8.52
N LYS A 195 -10.22 9.01 -9.79
CA LYS A 195 -9.93 9.90 -10.93
C LYS A 195 -10.77 11.19 -10.94
N LYS A 196 -11.84 11.28 -10.14
CA LYS A 196 -12.70 12.46 -10.06
C LYS A 196 -12.57 13.14 -8.69
N PRO A 197 -12.23 14.44 -8.63
CA PRO A 197 -12.20 15.18 -7.39
C PRO A 197 -13.62 15.29 -6.79
N THR A 198 -13.75 15.00 -5.50
CA THR A 198 -14.97 15.17 -4.71
C THR A 198 -15.00 16.58 -4.10
N LEU A 199 -16.15 17.09 -3.68
CA LEU A 199 -16.22 18.36 -2.92
C LEU A 199 -15.34 18.35 -1.66
N MET A 200 -15.21 17.19 -1.02
CA MET A 200 -14.26 16.97 0.06
C MET A 200 -12.80 17.19 -0.39
N ASP A 201 -12.45 16.90 -1.64
CA ASP A 201 -11.09 17.06 -2.19
C ASP A 201 -10.73 18.53 -2.45
N LEU A 202 -11.74 19.40 -2.58
CA LEU A 202 -11.57 20.85 -2.65
C LEU A 202 -11.19 21.43 -1.29
N VAL A 203 -11.86 20.96 -0.23
CA VAL A 203 -11.66 21.45 1.15
C VAL A 203 -10.43 20.84 1.82
N PHE A 204 -10.12 19.58 1.49
CA PHE A 204 -9.10 18.80 2.21
C PHE A 204 -7.96 18.27 1.30
N GLY A 205 -7.82 18.78 0.07
CA GLY A 205 -6.82 18.35 -0.91
C GLY A 205 -7.16 17.01 -1.59
N PRO A 206 -6.57 16.68 -2.76
CA PRO A 206 -6.87 15.47 -3.51
C PRO A 206 -6.48 14.18 -2.78
N SER A 207 -7.05 13.03 -3.16
CA SER A 207 -6.78 11.75 -2.46
C SER A 207 -5.34 11.27 -2.56
N GLU A 208 -4.60 11.72 -3.58
CA GLU A 208 -3.17 11.45 -3.79
C GLU A 208 -2.28 12.35 -2.93
N TRP A 209 -2.77 13.54 -2.55
CA TRP A 209 -2.07 14.54 -1.72
C TRP A 209 -3.04 15.14 -0.68
N PRO A 210 -3.45 14.34 0.32
CA PRO A 210 -4.40 14.79 1.33
C PRO A 210 -3.81 15.91 2.19
N GLY A 211 -4.58 16.96 2.45
CA GLY A 211 -4.24 18.01 3.42
C GLY A 211 -4.11 17.45 4.85
N ARG A 212 -3.43 18.19 5.73
CA ARG A 212 -3.04 17.74 7.08
C ARG A 212 -4.19 17.16 7.92
N LEU A 213 -5.35 17.81 7.92
CA LEU A 213 -6.52 17.35 8.68
C LEU A 213 -7.11 16.04 8.12
N ARG A 214 -7.08 15.87 6.79
CA ARG A 214 -7.53 14.62 6.16
C ARG A 214 -6.54 13.49 6.37
N VAL A 215 -5.23 13.74 6.36
CA VAL A 215 -4.22 12.74 6.76
C VAL A 215 -4.50 12.26 8.17
N PHE A 216 -4.72 13.19 9.10
CA PHE A 216 -5.01 12.88 10.50
C PHE A 216 -6.31 12.07 10.68
N LEU A 217 -7.41 12.49 10.06
CA LEU A 217 -8.68 11.76 10.13
C LEU A 217 -8.61 10.38 9.44
N ARG A 218 -7.94 10.28 8.28
CA ARG A 218 -7.71 9.00 7.60
C ARG A 218 -6.87 8.07 8.46
N PHE A 219 -5.84 8.59 9.11
CA PHE A 219 -5.02 7.86 10.05
C PHE A 219 -5.87 7.34 11.22
N LEU A 220 -6.59 8.20 11.94
CA LEU A 220 -7.42 7.78 13.08
C LEU A 220 -8.45 6.70 12.70
N LEU A 221 -9.04 6.79 11.51
CA LEU A 221 -10.04 5.83 11.05
C LEU A 221 -9.45 4.54 10.48
N ASN A 222 -8.18 4.52 10.07
CA ASN A 222 -7.57 3.40 9.35
C ASN A 222 -6.22 2.91 9.90
N TYR A 223 -5.72 3.43 11.03
CA TYR A 223 -4.40 3.06 11.56
C TYR A 223 -4.26 1.55 11.83
N ARG A 224 -5.35 0.88 12.24
CA ARG A 224 -5.38 -0.58 12.45
C ARG A 224 -5.28 -1.41 11.16
N ASN A 225 -5.51 -0.77 10.02
CA ASN A 225 -5.43 -1.38 8.69
C ASN A 225 -4.17 -0.95 7.92
N ALA A 226 -3.30 -0.15 8.55
CA ALA A 226 -2.06 0.28 7.95
C ALA A 226 -1.14 -0.93 7.78
N GLN A 227 -0.61 -1.08 6.57
CA GLN A 227 0.34 -2.12 6.21
C GLN A 227 1.60 -1.45 5.66
N LEU A 228 2.75 -1.79 6.26
CA LEU A 228 4.05 -1.45 5.70
C LEU A 228 4.58 -2.63 4.93
N ARG A 229 4.99 -2.39 3.68
CA ARG A 229 5.74 -3.36 2.87
C ARG A 229 7.08 -2.76 2.47
N SER A 230 8.15 -3.55 2.62
CA SER A 230 9.42 -3.25 1.97
C SER A 230 9.40 -3.84 0.57
N GLY A 231 9.73 -3.03 -0.43
CA GLY A 231 10.13 -3.57 -1.73
C GLY A 231 11.52 -4.22 -1.63
N GLU A 232 11.88 -4.96 -2.68
CA GLU A 232 13.24 -5.46 -2.87
C GLU A 232 14.24 -4.29 -2.87
N PRO A 233 15.30 -4.35 -2.04
CA PRO A 233 16.37 -3.37 -2.03
C PRO A 233 16.97 -3.19 -3.43
N PHE A 234 17.21 -1.95 -3.82
CA PHE A 234 17.90 -1.61 -5.05
C PHE A 234 19.35 -1.28 -4.69
N ASP A 235 20.27 -2.14 -5.13
CA ASP A 235 21.70 -1.88 -5.00
C ASP A 235 22.11 -0.83 -6.02
N LEU A 236 22.38 0.38 -5.52
CA LEU A 236 22.76 1.50 -6.36
C LEU A 236 24.18 1.33 -6.89
N SER A 237 25.09 0.83 -6.05
CA SER A 237 26.50 0.66 -6.42
C SER A 237 26.65 -0.41 -7.51
N ALA A 238 26.03 -1.57 -7.33
CA ALA A 238 26.03 -2.61 -8.35
C ALA A 238 25.44 -2.13 -9.69
N PHE A 239 24.36 -1.32 -9.65
CA PHE A 239 23.80 -0.73 -10.86
C PHE A 239 24.78 0.22 -11.58
N LEU A 240 25.56 1.00 -10.83
CA LEU A 240 26.57 1.88 -11.43
C LEU A 240 27.75 1.09 -12.02
N ASP A 241 28.13 -0.01 -11.38
CA ASP A 241 29.21 -0.89 -11.86
C ASP A 241 28.82 -1.60 -13.18
N GLU A 242 27.55 -1.99 -13.33
CA GLU A 242 27.00 -2.57 -14.55
C GLU A 242 26.81 -1.54 -15.69
N HIS A 243 26.66 -0.25 -15.35
CA HIS A 243 26.31 0.83 -16.27
C HIS A 243 27.29 2.01 -16.23
N GLN A 244 28.57 1.71 -16.42
CA GLN A 244 29.65 2.70 -16.43
C GLN A 244 29.58 3.69 -17.59
N ASP A 245 28.79 3.37 -18.63
CA ASP A 245 28.55 4.20 -19.81
C ASP A 245 27.62 5.40 -19.56
N LEU A 246 26.86 5.37 -18.46
CA LEU A 246 25.86 6.39 -18.17
C LEU A 246 26.45 7.61 -17.46
N THR A 247 25.96 8.79 -17.84
CA THR A 247 26.18 9.99 -17.02
C THR A 247 25.44 9.88 -15.69
N ASP A 248 25.91 10.59 -14.65
CA ASP A 248 25.29 10.54 -13.33
C ASP A 248 23.81 10.97 -13.35
N ALA A 249 23.44 11.90 -14.24
CA ALA A 249 22.05 12.33 -14.42
C ALA A 249 21.18 11.21 -15.05
N GLU A 250 21.69 10.52 -16.07
CA GLU A 250 20.98 9.41 -16.71
C GLU A 250 20.83 8.22 -15.77
N ALA A 251 21.89 7.89 -15.02
CA ALA A 251 21.85 6.87 -14.00
C ALA A 251 20.81 7.21 -12.93
N ALA A 252 20.81 8.45 -12.42
CA ALA A 252 19.85 8.89 -11.42
C ALA A 252 18.40 8.77 -11.89
N ASP A 253 18.09 9.15 -13.13
CA ASP A 253 16.74 9.03 -13.68
C ASP A 253 16.30 7.56 -13.87
N ARG A 254 17.19 6.69 -14.34
CA ARG A 254 16.91 5.24 -14.45
C ARG A 254 16.70 4.61 -13.08
N ILE A 255 17.52 4.94 -12.07
CA ILE A 255 17.39 4.47 -10.69
C ILE A 255 16.07 4.94 -10.09
N ARG A 256 15.76 6.24 -10.18
CA ARG A 256 14.52 6.83 -9.70
C ARG A 256 13.31 6.11 -10.29
N TYR A 257 13.32 5.89 -11.60
CA TYR A 257 12.27 5.17 -12.29
C TYR A 257 12.15 3.70 -11.86
N ALA A 258 13.27 2.98 -11.73
CA ALA A 258 13.28 1.60 -11.28
C ALA A 258 12.73 1.44 -9.87
N VAL A 259 13.13 2.31 -8.93
CA VAL A 259 12.65 2.32 -7.54
C VAL A 259 11.17 2.68 -7.48
N LEU A 260 10.72 3.74 -8.17
CA LEU A 260 9.30 4.10 -8.23
C LEU A 260 8.44 2.95 -8.80
N ARG A 261 8.94 2.25 -9.81
CA ARG A 261 8.26 1.09 -10.41
C ARG A 261 8.19 -0.09 -9.44
N ARG A 262 9.25 -0.38 -8.68
CA ARG A 262 9.25 -1.39 -7.61
C ARG A 262 8.19 -1.06 -6.54
N MET A 263 8.17 0.17 -6.07
CA MET A 263 7.16 0.64 -5.10
C MET A 263 5.73 0.53 -5.64
N GLU A 264 5.50 0.90 -6.89
CA GLU A 264 4.16 0.79 -7.47
C GLU A 264 3.74 -0.68 -7.57
N ARG A 265 4.63 -1.61 -7.96
CA ARG A 265 4.31 -3.05 -7.95
C ARG A 265 3.89 -3.53 -6.57
N GLU A 266 4.63 -3.18 -5.51
CA GLU A 266 4.25 -3.53 -4.14
C GLU A 266 2.88 -2.96 -3.74
N ARG A 267 2.62 -1.71 -4.13
CA ARG A 267 1.34 -1.06 -3.88
C ARG A 267 0.19 -1.76 -4.61
N GLN A 268 0.41 -2.22 -5.84
CA GLN A 268 -0.59 -2.90 -6.67
C GLN A 268 -0.92 -4.31 -6.17
N ILE A 269 -0.02 -4.99 -5.43
CA ILE A 269 -0.35 -6.27 -4.78
C ILE A 269 -1.49 -6.07 -3.77
N VAL A 270 -1.45 -4.97 -3.01
CA VAL A 270 -2.45 -4.64 -1.98
C VAL A 270 -3.71 -4.02 -2.59
N LEU A 271 -3.54 -3.05 -3.50
CA LEU A 271 -4.67 -2.28 -4.07
C LEU A 271 -5.33 -2.98 -5.25
N GLY A 272 -4.64 -3.93 -5.89
CA GLY A 272 -4.98 -4.47 -7.20
C GLY A 272 -4.61 -3.51 -8.35
N PRO A 273 -4.67 -3.99 -9.60
CA PRO A 273 -4.32 -3.22 -10.80
C PRO A 273 -5.14 -1.93 -10.92
N ALA A 274 -4.58 -0.88 -11.52
CA ALA A 274 -5.33 0.33 -11.87
C ALA A 274 -6.50 -0.01 -12.81
N LYS A 275 -7.72 -0.03 -12.25
CA LYS A 275 -8.91 -0.44 -12.99
C LYS A 275 -9.42 0.68 -13.90
N LYS A 276 -9.76 0.33 -15.14
CA LYS A 276 -10.60 1.19 -15.99
C LYS A 276 -11.99 1.31 -15.34
N THR A 277 -12.68 2.43 -15.56
CA THR A 277 -14.05 2.58 -15.08
C THR A 277 -14.94 1.52 -15.77
N ALA A 278 -15.96 1.01 -15.07
CA ALA A 278 -16.89 0.05 -15.65
C ALA A 278 -17.52 0.56 -16.97
N GLY A 279 -17.77 1.87 -17.06
CA GLY A 279 -18.22 2.51 -18.30
C GLY A 279 -17.22 2.40 -19.45
N ARG A 280 -15.93 2.65 -19.19
CA ARG A 280 -14.88 2.54 -20.21
C ARG A 280 -14.67 1.08 -20.63
N ILE A 281 -14.68 0.14 -19.69
CA ILE A 281 -14.58 -1.29 -20.02
C ILE A 281 -15.74 -1.71 -20.93
N ARG A 282 -16.97 -1.29 -20.62
CA ARG A 282 -18.15 -1.57 -21.46
C ARG A 282 -18.00 -1.01 -22.87
N GLU A 283 -17.63 0.25 -23.00
CA GLU A 283 -17.46 0.91 -24.29
C GLU A 283 -16.39 0.22 -25.14
N GLU A 284 -15.24 -0.13 -24.54
CA GLU A 284 -14.18 -0.88 -25.21
C GLU A 284 -14.65 -2.29 -25.61
N LEU A 285 -15.43 -2.97 -24.77
CA LEU A 285 -15.97 -4.30 -25.07
C LEU A 285 -16.98 -4.27 -26.22
N ILE A 286 -17.94 -3.33 -26.22
CA ILE A 286 -18.95 -3.20 -27.28
C ILE A 286 -18.26 -2.93 -28.64
N ARG A 287 -17.20 -2.12 -28.64
CA ARG A 287 -16.42 -1.82 -29.85
C ARG A 287 -15.46 -2.95 -30.25
N SER A 288 -15.25 -3.95 -29.41
CA SER A 288 -14.30 -5.01 -29.70
C SER A 288 -14.79 -5.86 -30.90
N PRO A 289 -13.90 -6.25 -31.84
CA PRO A 289 -14.31 -7.02 -33.02
C PRO A 289 -15.03 -8.32 -32.65
N ARG A 290 -14.56 -9.02 -31.60
CA ARG A 290 -15.16 -10.27 -31.12
C ARG A 290 -16.61 -10.07 -30.68
N VAL A 291 -16.89 -9.03 -29.90
CA VAL A 291 -18.26 -8.75 -29.42
C VAL A 291 -19.13 -8.23 -30.56
N ARG A 292 -18.62 -7.39 -31.45
CA ARG A 292 -19.36 -6.90 -32.63
C ARG A 292 -19.88 -8.03 -33.51
N VAL A 293 -19.04 -9.02 -33.81
CA VAL A 293 -19.46 -10.20 -34.59
C VAL A 293 -20.65 -10.93 -33.93
N HIS A 294 -20.66 -11.02 -32.60
CA HIS A 294 -21.77 -11.63 -31.86
C HIS A 294 -23.02 -10.75 -31.83
N ILE A 295 -22.87 -9.43 -31.72
CA ILE A 295 -24.00 -8.48 -31.76
C ILE A 295 -24.68 -8.52 -33.14
N GLU A 296 -23.91 -8.48 -34.22
CA GLU A 296 -24.44 -8.55 -35.58
C GLU A 296 -25.12 -9.89 -35.85
N ARG A 297 -24.54 -10.99 -35.36
CA ARG A 297 -25.17 -12.32 -35.45
C ARG A 297 -26.49 -12.34 -34.68
N HIS A 298 -26.50 -11.89 -33.43
CA HIS A 298 -27.71 -11.82 -32.59
C HIS A 298 -28.81 -10.96 -33.25
N ALA A 299 -28.42 -9.83 -33.85
CA ALA A 299 -29.33 -8.96 -34.59
C ALA A 299 -29.97 -9.67 -35.78
N ARG A 300 -29.19 -10.42 -36.57
CA ARG A 300 -29.70 -11.24 -37.69
C ARG A 300 -30.63 -12.35 -37.21
N ASP A 301 -30.19 -13.13 -36.22
CA ASP A 301 -30.92 -14.31 -35.73
C ASP A 301 -32.29 -13.92 -35.15
N HIS A 302 -32.37 -12.77 -34.49
CA HIS A 302 -33.61 -12.27 -33.87
C HIS A 302 -34.33 -11.21 -34.72
N LYS A 303 -33.91 -10.99 -35.97
CA LYS A 303 -34.49 -10.02 -36.91
C LYS A 303 -34.70 -8.63 -36.28
N MET A 304 -33.67 -8.14 -35.59
CA MET A 304 -33.69 -6.82 -34.94
C MET A 304 -32.59 -5.90 -35.50
N SER A 305 -32.73 -4.59 -35.27
CA SER A 305 -31.69 -3.63 -35.65
C SER A 305 -30.41 -3.85 -34.84
N ILE A 306 -29.26 -3.53 -35.44
CA ILE A 306 -27.96 -3.58 -34.76
C ILE A 306 -27.98 -2.71 -33.51
N GLU A 307 -28.58 -1.51 -33.56
CA GLU A 307 -28.71 -0.64 -32.39
C GLU A 307 -29.47 -1.31 -31.23
N LYS A 308 -30.54 -2.06 -31.53
CA LYS A 308 -31.30 -2.76 -30.50
C LYS A 308 -30.46 -3.89 -29.88
N ALA A 309 -29.75 -4.65 -30.70
CA ALA A 309 -28.83 -5.68 -30.24
C ALA A 309 -27.66 -5.10 -29.42
N GLU A 310 -27.11 -3.95 -29.80
CA GLU A 310 -26.08 -3.23 -29.03
C GLU A 310 -26.62 -2.76 -27.67
N ARG A 311 -27.85 -2.24 -27.60
CA ARG A 311 -28.50 -1.85 -26.34
C ARG A 311 -28.73 -3.06 -25.42
N GLU A 312 -29.12 -4.19 -25.97
CA GLU A 312 -29.26 -5.45 -25.23
C GLU A 312 -27.90 -5.93 -24.70
N ALA A 313 -26.86 -5.92 -25.53
CA ALA A 313 -25.51 -6.26 -25.12
C ALA A 313 -24.99 -5.31 -24.02
N ASP A 314 -25.23 -4.00 -24.13
CA ASP A 314 -24.84 -3.04 -23.10
C ASP A 314 -25.54 -3.33 -21.76
N LYS A 315 -26.84 -3.65 -21.80
CA LYS A 315 -27.61 -4.01 -20.60
C LYS A 315 -27.05 -5.25 -19.92
N GLU A 316 -26.64 -6.26 -20.68
CA GLU A 316 -26.01 -7.46 -20.13
C GLU A 316 -24.59 -7.20 -19.61
N LEU A 317 -23.78 -6.40 -20.32
CA LEU A 317 -22.47 -6.00 -19.85
C LEU A 317 -22.53 -5.19 -18.54
N ARG A 318 -23.55 -4.35 -18.35
CA ARG A 318 -23.80 -3.66 -17.07
C ARG A 318 -24.00 -4.65 -15.91
N LYS A 319 -24.62 -5.80 -16.17
CA LYS A 319 -24.80 -6.87 -15.16
C LYS A 319 -23.52 -7.67 -14.92
N LEU A 320 -22.60 -7.72 -15.88
CA LEU A 320 -21.32 -8.42 -15.75
C LEU A 320 -20.22 -7.56 -15.13
N CYS A 321 -20.24 -6.23 -15.29
CA CYS A 321 -19.20 -5.39 -14.72
C CYS A 321 -19.26 -5.40 -13.18
N ALA A 322 -18.20 -5.92 -12.56
CA ALA A 322 -17.97 -5.76 -11.12
C ALA A 322 -17.70 -4.28 -10.81
N MET A 323 -18.34 -3.78 -9.75
CA MET A 323 -18.19 -2.39 -9.29
C MET A 323 -17.43 -2.37 -7.98
N MET A 324 -16.24 -2.98 -7.96
CA MET A 324 -15.47 -3.12 -6.72
C MET A 324 -15.18 -1.76 -6.11
N ASP A 325 -15.73 -1.56 -4.91
CA ASP A 325 -15.62 -0.36 -4.10
C ASP A 325 -14.87 -0.72 -2.82
N PRO A 326 -13.72 -0.10 -2.53
CA PRO A 326 -12.90 -0.43 -1.36
C PRO A 326 -13.62 -0.27 -0.03
N ASN A 327 -14.57 0.68 0.05
CA ASN A 327 -15.35 0.86 1.28
C ASN A 327 -16.29 -0.32 1.50
N ALA A 328 -16.97 -0.76 0.43
CA ALA A 328 -17.77 -1.98 0.47
C ALA A 328 -16.91 -3.22 0.79
N VAL A 329 -15.73 -3.36 0.16
CA VAL A 329 -14.79 -4.46 0.47
C VAL A 329 -14.39 -4.45 1.95
N ASN A 330 -14.01 -3.30 2.52
CA ASN A 330 -13.62 -3.20 3.92
C ASN A 330 -14.80 -3.44 4.88
N LEU A 331 -15.98 -2.92 4.57
CA LEU A 331 -17.20 -3.19 5.33
C LEU A 331 -17.51 -4.69 5.30
N PHE A 332 -17.46 -5.29 4.12
CA PHE A 332 -17.72 -6.71 3.92
C PHE A 332 -16.69 -7.57 4.64
N ALA A 333 -15.41 -7.21 4.60
CA ALA A 333 -14.37 -7.88 5.37
C ALA A 333 -14.65 -7.85 6.89
N ARG A 334 -15.17 -6.75 7.44
CA ARG A 334 -15.56 -6.67 8.86
C ARG A 334 -16.77 -7.55 9.18
N VAL A 335 -17.76 -7.56 8.29
CA VAL A 335 -18.92 -8.46 8.41
C VAL A 335 -18.44 -9.92 8.39
N LEU A 336 -17.56 -10.27 7.44
CA LEU A 336 -16.98 -11.61 7.36
C LEU A 336 -16.14 -11.96 8.60
N THR A 337 -15.35 -11.04 9.14
CA THR A 337 -14.65 -11.26 10.43
C THR A 337 -15.66 -11.65 11.50
N TRP A 338 -16.72 -10.86 11.69
CA TRP A 338 -17.73 -11.10 12.71
C TRP A 338 -18.49 -12.42 12.51
N VAL A 339 -18.81 -12.78 11.25
CA VAL A 339 -19.45 -14.05 10.91
C VAL A 339 -18.50 -15.21 11.22
N PHE A 340 -17.27 -15.15 10.71
CA PHE A 340 -16.34 -16.25 10.80
C PHE A 340 -15.83 -16.49 12.22
N THR A 341 -15.61 -15.45 13.03
CA THR A 341 -15.23 -15.64 14.44
C THR A 341 -16.34 -16.25 15.30
N ARG A 342 -17.57 -16.36 14.79
CA ARG A 342 -18.68 -17.05 15.46
C ARG A 342 -18.94 -18.45 14.96
N ILE A 343 -18.58 -18.74 13.71
CA ILE A 343 -18.88 -20.01 13.05
C ILE A 343 -17.65 -20.94 13.06
N TYR A 344 -16.45 -20.38 13.09
CA TYR A 344 -15.19 -21.10 13.03
C TYR A 344 -14.28 -20.71 14.19
N ASP A 345 -13.51 -21.67 14.69
CA ASP A 345 -12.46 -21.43 15.69
C ASP A 345 -11.24 -20.69 15.11
N GLY A 346 -11.06 -20.77 13.78
CA GLY A 346 -10.01 -20.08 13.05
C GLY A 346 -9.84 -20.60 11.63
N PHE A 347 -8.95 -19.96 10.87
CA PHE A 347 -8.52 -20.45 9.56
C PHE A 347 -7.05 -20.82 9.62
N VAL A 348 -6.73 -22.04 9.16
CA VAL A 348 -5.36 -22.43 8.86
C VAL A 348 -5.04 -21.92 7.47
N VAL A 349 -4.09 -20.99 7.38
CA VAL A 349 -3.69 -20.36 6.12
C VAL A 349 -2.31 -20.87 5.74
N ASP A 350 -2.18 -21.41 4.52
CA ASP A 350 -0.88 -21.70 3.91
C ASP A 350 -0.15 -20.38 3.60
N GLN A 351 0.77 -20.00 4.48
CA GLN A 351 1.55 -18.77 4.33
C GLN A 351 2.50 -18.83 3.14
N GLU A 352 3.06 -20.01 2.84
CA GLU A 352 3.94 -20.20 1.70
C GLU A 352 3.16 -20.06 0.39
N GLY A 353 1.97 -20.69 0.32
CA GLY A 353 1.06 -20.55 -0.82
C GLY A 353 0.60 -19.12 -1.03
N LEU A 354 0.34 -18.38 0.04
CA LEU A 354 0.02 -16.96 -0.08
C LEU A 354 1.20 -16.14 -0.63
N GLU A 355 2.43 -16.47 -0.25
CA GLU A 355 3.61 -15.82 -0.81
C GLU A 355 3.75 -16.13 -2.31
N ARG A 356 3.52 -17.38 -2.74
CA ARG A 356 3.48 -17.72 -4.17
C ARG A 356 2.44 -16.90 -4.94
N VAL A 357 1.27 -16.65 -4.34
CA VAL A 357 0.25 -15.76 -4.91
C VAL A 357 0.75 -14.32 -5.00
N ARG A 358 1.47 -13.80 -4.00
CA ARG A 358 2.06 -12.44 -4.04
C ARG A 358 3.11 -12.32 -5.14
N GLU A 359 4.00 -13.30 -5.27
CA GLU A 359 5.00 -13.33 -6.33
C GLU A 359 4.37 -13.38 -7.72
N ALA A 360 3.35 -14.20 -7.90
CA ALA A 360 2.59 -14.24 -9.15
C ALA A 360 1.93 -12.89 -9.46
N ALA A 361 1.42 -12.20 -8.43
CA ALA A 361 0.73 -10.90 -8.59
C ALA A 361 1.69 -9.79 -9.01
N ARG A 362 2.98 -9.89 -8.65
CA ARG A 362 4.03 -8.98 -9.15
C ARG A 362 4.25 -9.12 -10.65
N ARG A 363 4.03 -10.32 -11.21
CA ARG A 363 4.27 -10.65 -12.62
C ARG A 363 3.07 -10.37 -13.51
N GLY A 364 1.85 -10.45 -12.98
CA GLY A 364 0.64 -10.15 -13.76
C GLY A 364 -0.68 -10.50 -13.07
N PRO A 365 -1.81 -10.42 -13.81
CA PRO A 365 -3.12 -10.81 -13.31
C PRO A 365 -3.18 -12.30 -12.96
N ILE A 366 -3.79 -12.64 -11.82
CA ILE A 366 -3.96 -14.03 -11.37
C ILE A 366 -5.40 -14.46 -11.55
N ILE A 367 -5.59 -15.71 -12.00
CA ILE A 367 -6.87 -16.41 -11.98
C ILE A 367 -6.77 -17.53 -10.94
N LEU A 368 -7.61 -17.46 -9.90
CA LEU A 368 -7.68 -18.46 -8.85
C LEU A 368 -8.76 -19.49 -9.21
N LEU A 369 -8.41 -20.78 -9.15
CA LEU A 369 -9.29 -21.90 -9.47
C LEU A 369 -9.55 -22.74 -8.21
N PRO A 370 -10.50 -22.33 -7.34
CA PRO A 370 -10.83 -23.10 -6.15
C PRO A 370 -11.61 -24.37 -6.51
N SER A 371 -11.50 -25.41 -5.68
CA SER A 371 -12.24 -26.68 -5.82
C SER A 371 -13.76 -26.57 -5.58
N HIS A 372 -14.27 -25.35 -5.33
CA HIS A 372 -15.68 -24.94 -5.18
C HIS A 372 -16.62 -26.01 -4.60
N LYS A 373 -16.43 -26.30 -3.31
CA LYS A 373 -17.28 -27.19 -2.51
C LYS A 373 -18.47 -26.46 -1.90
N SER A 374 -18.35 -25.15 -1.64
CA SER A 374 -19.41 -24.35 -1.05
C SER A 374 -19.43 -22.90 -1.52
N HIS A 375 -20.53 -22.18 -1.25
CA HIS A 375 -20.61 -20.73 -1.42
C HIS A 375 -19.74 -19.95 -0.40
N VAL A 376 -19.25 -20.61 0.64
CA VAL A 376 -18.37 -19.99 1.63
C VAL A 376 -16.93 -19.90 1.11
N ASP A 377 -16.51 -20.80 0.22
CA ASP A 377 -15.11 -20.93 -0.23
C ASP A 377 -14.55 -19.62 -0.83
N TYR A 378 -15.31 -18.96 -1.72
CA TYR A 378 -14.87 -17.70 -2.32
C TYR A 378 -14.90 -16.52 -1.33
N LEU A 379 -15.75 -16.59 -0.30
CA LEU A 379 -15.78 -15.61 0.79
C LEU A 379 -14.56 -15.78 1.69
N VAL A 380 -14.22 -17.01 2.04
CA VAL A 380 -13.03 -17.34 2.83
C VAL A 380 -11.76 -16.93 2.08
N LEU A 381 -11.66 -17.24 0.79
CA LEU A 381 -10.52 -16.84 -0.03
C LEU A 381 -10.38 -15.30 -0.07
N SER A 382 -11.47 -14.58 -0.31
CA SER A 382 -11.47 -13.11 -0.31
C SER A 382 -11.12 -12.54 1.06
N TYR A 383 -11.60 -13.18 2.13
CA TYR A 383 -11.31 -12.81 3.51
C TYR A 383 -9.84 -13.00 3.85
N VAL A 384 -9.28 -14.17 3.60
CA VAL A 384 -7.87 -14.51 3.86
C VAL A 384 -6.95 -13.57 3.08
N MET A 385 -7.22 -13.33 1.80
CA MET A 385 -6.43 -12.38 1.00
C MET A 385 -6.53 -10.96 1.57
N ALA A 386 -7.74 -10.50 1.93
CA ALA A 386 -7.93 -9.19 2.55
C ALA A 386 -7.18 -9.06 3.89
N GLN A 387 -7.20 -10.08 4.76
CA GLN A 387 -6.48 -10.03 6.04
C GLN A 387 -4.96 -9.97 5.83
N ASN A 388 -4.44 -10.62 4.79
CA ASN A 388 -3.01 -10.75 4.54
C ASN A 388 -2.45 -9.81 3.47
N ALA A 389 -3.03 -8.62 3.34
CA ALA A 389 -2.52 -7.55 2.46
C ALA A 389 -2.55 -7.86 0.95
N VAL A 390 -3.37 -8.80 0.50
CA VAL A 390 -3.51 -9.12 -0.93
C VAL A 390 -4.87 -8.65 -1.42
N SER A 391 -4.91 -8.05 -2.61
CA SER A 391 -6.15 -7.59 -3.23
C SER A 391 -7.14 -8.76 -3.38
N PRO A 392 -8.38 -8.66 -2.86
CA PRO A 392 -9.38 -9.72 -3.01
C PRO A 392 -9.69 -10.00 -4.49
N PRO A 393 -9.96 -11.27 -4.84
CA PRO A 393 -10.24 -11.65 -6.21
C PRO A 393 -11.61 -11.13 -6.66
N LEU A 394 -11.79 -11.01 -7.97
CA LEU A 394 -13.13 -10.90 -8.55
C LEU A 394 -13.79 -12.28 -8.53
N ILE A 395 -15.04 -12.34 -8.09
CA ILE A 395 -15.75 -13.61 -7.92
C ILE A 395 -16.80 -13.76 -9.02
N ALA A 396 -16.71 -14.84 -9.79
CA ALA A 396 -17.81 -15.25 -10.66
C ALA A 396 -18.91 -15.89 -9.80
N ALA A 397 -20.01 -15.18 -9.58
CA ALA A 397 -21.15 -15.65 -8.79
C ALA A 397 -22.33 -16.01 -9.71
N GLY A 398 -23.16 -16.97 -9.30
CA GLY A 398 -24.42 -17.24 -10.00
C GLY A 398 -25.43 -16.12 -9.78
N ASP A 399 -26.23 -15.79 -10.80
CA ASP A 399 -27.26 -14.73 -10.73
C ASP A 399 -28.34 -14.99 -9.65
N ASN A 400 -28.46 -16.24 -9.18
CA ASN A 400 -29.30 -16.60 -8.03
C ASN A 400 -28.91 -15.88 -6.72
N LEU A 401 -27.69 -15.36 -6.63
CA LEU A 401 -27.21 -14.57 -5.48
C LEU A 401 -27.43 -13.06 -5.66
N SER A 402 -28.02 -12.61 -6.77
CA SER A 402 -28.20 -11.20 -7.11
C SER A 402 -29.54 -10.62 -6.63
N PHE A 403 -29.90 -10.82 -5.36
CA PHE A 403 -31.14 -10.29 -4.77
C PHE A 403 -30.87 -9.16 -3.78
N PHE A 404 -31.81 -8.21 -3.64
CA PHE A 404 -31.68 -7.14 -2.65
C PHE A 404 -31.84 -7.69 -1.23
N PRO A 405 -31.01 -7.29 -0.24
CA PRO A 405 -29.94 -6.29 -0.30
C PRO A 405 -28.53 -6.86 -0.62
N ILE A 406 -28.39 -8.19 -0.69
CA ILE A 406 -27.09 -8.89 -0.76
C ILE A 406 -26.38 -8.69 -2.10
N GLY A 407 -27.10 -8.74 -3.21
CA GLY A 407 -26.56 -8.62 -4.57
C GLY A 407 -25.76 -7.34 -4.80
N PRO A 408 -26.29 -6.14 -4.50
CA PRO A 408 -25.53 -4.89 -4.57
C PRO A 408 -24.28 -4.88 -3.70
N LEU A 409 -24.34 -5.42 -2.49
CA LEU A 409 -23.18 -5.51 -1.60
C LEU A 409 -22.10 -6.41 -2.19
N LEU A 410 -22.44 -7.64 -2.61
CA LEU A 410 -21.51 -8.57 -3.25
C LEU A 410 -20.88 -7.97 -4.52
N ARG A 411 -21.68 -7.29 -5.34
CA ARG A 411 -21.20 -6.60 -6.56
C ARG A 411 -20.15 -5.54 -6.24
N ARG A 412 -20.38 -4.78 -5.17
CA ARG A 412 -19.44 -3.76 -4.68
C ARG A 412 -18.23 -4.38 -3.98
N SER A 413 -18.33 -5.61 -3.50
CA SER A 413 -17.22 -6.36 -2.91
C SER A 413 -16.39 -7.15 -3.93
N GLY A 414 -16.78 -7.16 -5.22
CA GLY A 414 -16.02 -7.81 -6.30
C GLY A 414 -16.71 -8.94 -7.03
N ALA A 415 -17.97 -9.27 -6.70
CA ALA A 415 -18.72 -10.27 -7.44
C ALA A 415 -19.20 -9.74 -8.79
N PHE A 416 -19.11 -10.57 -9.82
CA PHE A 416 -19.84 -10.41 -11.07
C PHE A 416 -20.76 -11.61 -11.28
N PHE A 417 -21.98 -11.34 -11.73
CA PHE A 417 -23.03 -12.35 -11.79
C PHE A 417 -23.11 -12.93 -13.18
N ILE A 418 -22.94 -14.25 -13.28
CA ILE A 418 -23.09 -15.02 -14.51
C ILE A 418 -24.39 -15.80 -14.45
N ARG A 419 -25.08 -15.88 -15.60
CA ARG A 419 -26.23 -16.76 -15.74
C ARG A 419 -25.73 -18.19 -15.84
N ARG A 420 -26.27 -19.07 -15.00
CA ARG A 420 -26.10 -20.51 -15.17
C ARG A 420 -27.21 -20.99 -16.10
N SER A 421 -26.83 -21.51 -17.27
CA SER A 421 -27.72 -22.33 -18.08
C SER A 421 -27.62 -23.76 -17.53
N PHE A 422 -28.64 -24.27 -16.85
CA PHE A 422 -28.76 -25.71 -16.55
C PHE A 422 -29.25 -26.49 -17.79
N ARG A 423 -28.70 -26.17 -18.96
CA ARG A 423 -28.84 -27.00 -20.16
C ARG A 423 -27.45 -27.50 -20.53
N GLY A 424 -27.05 -28.58 -19.88
CA GLY A 424 -26.29 -29.60 -20.57
C GLY A 424 -27.22 -30.25 -21.59
N ARG A 425 -27.18 -29.75 -22.82
CA ARG A 425 -27.47 -30.48 -24.05
C ARG A 425 -26.52 -29.98 -25.10
#